data_AF-E6P6L9-F1
#
_entry.id   AF-E6P6L9-F1
#
_cell.length_a   1.000
_cell.length_b   1.000
_cell.length_c   1.000
_cell.angle_alpha   90.00
_cell.angle_beta   90.00
_cell.angle_gamma   90.00
#
_symmetry.space_group_name_H-M   'P 1'
#
loop_
_entity.id
_entity.type
_entity.pdbx_description
1 polymer ?
#
loop_
_entity_poly.entity_id
_entity_poly.type
_entity_poly.pdbx_seq_one_letter_code
_entity_poly.pdbx_strand_id
1 'polypeptide(L)'
;MVAVVRSLMVLLLAQVLLEGATGLIPEVGRRKYRESGKQTPQQSESFLNEFELRLLNMFGLRRRPTPSKQAVVPQYMVDLYRMHSANGDHSTKRPKSMGKHAERAASKANTIRSFHHE
;
A
#
# COMPACT_ATOMS: atom_id res chain seq x y z
N MET A 1 14.25 -8.29 -37.70
CA MET A 1 14.94 -8.35 -36.39
C MET A 1 15.12 -6.98 -35.71
N VAL A 2 15.41 -5.89 -36.43
CA VAL A 2 15.66 -4.56 -35.83
C VAL A 2 14.45 -3.94 -35.12
N ALA A 3 13.23 -4.13 -35.65
CA ALA A 3 12.00 -3.59 -35.04
C ALA A 3 11.68 -4.21 -33.67
N VAL A 4 11.94 -5.52 -33.52
CA VAL A 4 11.71 -6.25 -32.27
C VAL A 4 12.64 -5.74 -31.18
N VAL A 5 13.93 -5.54 -31.51
CA VAL A 5 14.92 -5.00 -30.57
C VAL A 5 14.56 -3.58 -30.12
N ARG A 6 14.05 -2.73 -31.04
CA ARG A 6 13.57 -1.38 -30.69
C ARG A 6 12.35 -1.41 -29.77
N SER A 7 11.37 -2.27 -30.03
CA SER A 7 10.20 -2.41 -29.15
C SER A 7 10.57 -2.94 -27.76
N LEU A 8 11.55 -3.84 -27.70
CA LEU A 8 12.04 -4.42 -26.44
C LEU A 8 12.80 -3.38 -25.62
N MET A 9 13.60 -2.52 -26.26
CA MET A 9 14.26 -1.39 -25.60
C MET A 9 13.27 -0.35 -25.07
N VAL A 10 12.19 -0.08 -25.79
CA VAL A 10 11.12 0.83 -25.31
C VAL A 10 10.38 0.22 -24.11
N LEU A 11 10.10 -1.09 -24.13
CA LEU A 11 9.51 -1.79 -23.00
C LEU A 11 10.42 -1.80 -21.78
N LEU A 12 11.73 -2.02 -21.96
CA LEU A 12 12.71 -1.96 -20.88
C LEU A 12 12.85 -0.54 -20.30
N LEU A 13 12.86 0.49 -21.16
CA LEU A 13 12.85 1.90 -20.72
C LEU A 13 11.58 2.25 -19.95
N ALA A 14 10.42 1.78 -20.42
CA ALA A 14 9.17 1.96 -19.70
C ALA A 14 9.20 1.25 -18.35
N GLN A 15 9.75 0.04 -18.27
CA GLN A 15 9.92 -0.69 -17.01
C GLN A 15 10.87 0.04 -16.06
N VAL A 16 12.00 0.58 -16.50
CA VAL A 16 12.93 1.36 -15.65
C VAL A 16 12.29 2.66 -15.15
N LEU A 17 11.54 3.34 -16.02
CA LEU A 17 10.83 4.58 -15.66
C LEU A 17 9.66 4.30 -14.70
N LEU A 18 8.96 3.17 -14.87
CA LEU A 18 7.87 2.74 -13.99
C LEU A 18 8.38 2.11 -12.69
N GLU A 19 9.53 1.42 -12.70
CA GLU A 19 10.21 0.94 -11.50
C GLU A 19 10.70 2.09 -10.63
N GLY A 20 11.06 3.24 -11.24
CA GLY A 20 11.26 4.50 -10.53
C GLY A 20 10.01 5.02 -9.82
N ALA A 21 8.81 4.60 -10.25
CA ALA A 21 7.53 4.94 -9.63
C ALA A 21 6.99 3.84 -8.69
N THR A 22 7.52 2.62 -8.71
CA THR A 22 7.09 1.52 -7.81
C THR A 22 7.84 1.47 -6.47
N GLY A 23 8.64 2.48 -6.15
CA GLY A 23 9.19 2.68 -4.80
C GLY A 23 8.18 3.16 -3.76
N LEU A 24 6.88 2.87 -3.91
CA LEU A 24 5.80 3.32 -3.03
C LEU A 24 5.65 2.48 -1.74
N ILE A 25 6.52 1.48 -1.54
CA ILE A 25 6.70 0.83 -0.25
C ILE A 25 8.20 0.86 0.06
N PRO A 26 8.67 1.66 1.05
CA PRO A 26 10.06 1.59 1.44
C PRO A 26 10.33 0.26 2.15
N GLU A 27 11.06 -0.64 1.48
CA GLU A 27 11.85 -1.74 2.07
C GLU A 27 13.04 -1.20 2.92
N VAL A 28 12.87 -0.05 3.57
CA VAL A 28 13.92 0.69 4.27
C VAL A 28 13.41 1.12 5.63
N GLY A 29 13.17 0.14 6.51
CA GLY A 29 12.78 0.38 7.90
C GLY A 29 13.62 -0.30 8.96
N ARG A 30 14.35 -1.38 8.63
CA ARG A 30 15.01 -2.20 9.68
C ARG A 30 16.53 -2.02 9.83
N ARG A 31 17.24 -1.42 8.86
CA ARG A 31 18.73 -1.46 8.85
C ARG A 31 19.47 -0.14 9.09
N LYS A 32 18.84 1.02 8.95
CA LYS A 32 19.52 2.33 9.02
C LYS A 32 19.46 3.02 10.39
N TYR A 33 18.69 2.51 11.36
CA TYR A 33 18.49 3.17 12.65
C TYR A 33 19.55 2.88 13.72
N ARG A 34 20.62 2.14 13.40
CA ARG A 34 21.71 1.91 14.36
C ARG A 34 22.78 3.01 14.39
N GLU A 35 22.79 3.96 13.45
CA GLU A 35 23.88 4.95 13.34
C GLU A 35 23.45 6.43 13.40
N SER A 36 22.16 6.76 13.51
CA SER A 36 21.71 8.16 13.56
C SER A 36 21.57 8.68 14.99
N GLY A 37 22.70 8.73 15.72
CA GLY A 37 22.75 9.27 17.08
C GLY A 37 22.83 10.80 17.18
N LYS A 38 22.78 11.54 16.06
CA LYS A 38 23.03 13.00 16.02
C LYS A 38 22.26 13.72 14.91
N GLN A 39 20.93 13.61 14.86
CA GLN A 39 20.12 14.51 14.04
C GLN A 39 19.58 15.64 14.92
N THR A 40 19.77 16.88 14.48
CA THR A 40 19.24 18.07 15.16
C THR A 40 17.70 18.06 15.08
N PRO A 41 16.99 18.47 16.14
CA PRO A 41 15.52 18.35 16.21
C PRO A 41 14.80 19.08 15.08
N GLN A 42 15.41 20.12 14.50
CA GLN A 42 14.82 20.89 13.42
C GLN A 42 14.84 20.16 12.06
N GLN A 43 15.84 19.30 11.82
CA GLN A 43 15.91 18.47 10.61
C GLN A 43 14.94 17.28 10.69
N SER A 44 14.68 16.76 11.89
CA SER A 44 13.68 15.70 12.06
C SER A 44 12.26 16.21 11.82
N GLU A 45 11.91 17.44 12.22
CA GLU A 45 10.56 17.99 11.99
C GLU A 45 10.24 18.17 10.50
N SER A 46 11.19 18.70 9.72
CA SER A 46 11.01 18.86 8.27
C SER A 46 10.86 17.52 7.56
N PHE A 47 11.64 16.52 7.99
CA PHE A 47 11.58 15.16 7.45
C PHE A 47 10.25 14.46 7.78
N LEU A 48 9.76 14.61 9.02
CA LEU A 48 8.49 14.04 9.45
C LEU A 48 7.31 14.65 8.67
N ASN A 49 7.35 15.95 8.40
CA ASN A 49 6.32 16.62 7.61
C ASN A 49 6.31 16.12 6.15
N GLU A 50 7.48 15.95 5.52
CA GLU A 50 7.56 15.38 4.18
C GLU A 50 7.03 13.93 4.13
N PHE A 51 7.36 13.13 5.14
CA PHE A 51 6.85 11.78 5.29
C PHE A 51 5.33 11.76 5.47
N GLU A 52 4.77 12.66 6.28
CA GLU A 52 3.32 12.81 6.47
C GLU A 52 2.62 13.17 5.15
N LEU A 53 3.12 14.17 4.43
CA LEU A 53 2.55 14.58 3.13
C LEU A 53 2.59 13.43 2.13
N ARG A 54 3.67 12.64 2.11
CA ARG A 54 3.77 11.46 1.25
C ARG A 54 2.75 10.39 1.62
N LEU A 55 2.58 10.09 2.90
CA LEU A 55 1.55 9.13 3.36
C LEU A 55 0.15 9.62 2.98
N LEU A 56 -0.15 10.90 3.24
CA LEU A 56 -1.42 11.50 2.88
C LEU A 56 -1.70 11.35 1.38
N ASN A 57 -0.71 11.64 0.53
CA ASN A 57 -0.84 11.46 -0.91
C ASN A 57 -1.06 10.00 -1.31
N MET A 58 -0.32 9.06 -0.72
CA MET A 58 -0.50 7.62 -0.97
C MET A 58 -1.91 7.12 -0.62
N PHE A 59 -2.51 7.66 0.44
CA PHE A 59 -3.88 7.32 0.84
C PHE A 59 -4.94 8.21 0.17
N GLY A 60 -4.57 9.14 -0.73
CA GLY A 60 -5.49 10.07 -1.39
C GLY A 60 -6.13 11.08 -0.44
N LEU A 61 -5.52 11.33 0.72
CA LEU A 61 -6.00 12.24 1.75
C LEU A 61 -5.35 13.62 1.58
N ARG A 62 -6.13 14.69 1.71
CA ARG A 62 -5.61 16.07 1.66
C ARG A 62 -5.14 16.59 3.02
N ARG A 63 -5.62 15.97 4.11
CA ARG A 63 -5.33 16.36 5.49
C ARG A 63 -5.38 15.15 6.41
N ARG A 64 -4.70 15.25 7.55
CA ARG A 64 -4.74 14.23 8.59
C ARG A 64 -6.17 14.02 9.12
N PRO A 65 -6.71 12.79 9.08
CA PRO A 65 -8.02 12.50 9.63
C PRO A 65 -7.96 12.55 11.16
N THR A 66 -8.94 13.20 11.80
CA THR A 66 -9.10 13.24 13.26
C THR A 66 -10.16 12.22 13.67
N PRO A 67 -9.77 11.04 14.20
CA PRO A 67 -10.76 10.05 14.62
C PRO A 67 -11.59 10.58 15.79
N SER A 68 -12.88 10.28 15.79
CA SER A 68 -13.74 10.52 16.95
C SER A 68 -13.28 9.62 18.11
N LYS A 69 -13.40 10.10 19.36
CA LYS A 69 -13.10 9.31 20.57
C LYS A 69 -13.96 8.03 20.69
N GLN A 70 -15.07 7.97 19.97
CA GLN A 70 -16.02 6.86 19.96
C GLN A 70 -15.88 5.96 18.72
N ALA A 71 -14.85 6.15 17.89
CA ALA A 71 -14.67 5.36 16.69
C ALA A 71 -14.39 3.89 17.05
N VAL A 72 -15.35 3.01 16.77
CA VAL A 72 -15.20 1.57 16.92
C VAL A 72 -14.62 1.01 15.62
N VAL A 73 -13.47 0.33 15.71
CA VAL A 73 -12.90 -0.40 14.59
C VAL A 73 -13.55 -1.80 14.55
N PRO A 74 -14.26 -2.17 13.46
CA PRO A 74 -14.86 -3.50 13.34
C PRO A 74 -13.82 -4.62 13.45
N GLN A 75 -14.20 -5.73 14.09
CA GLN A 75 -13.30 -6.86 14.35
C GLN A 75 -12.66 -7.42 13.07
N TYR A 76 -13.43 -7.54 11.98
CA TYR A 76 -12.91 -8.06 10.71
C TYR A 76 -11.80 -7.18 10.13
N MET A 77 -11.82 -5.86 10.36
CA MET A 77 -10.76 -4.95 9.89
C MET A 77 -9.46 -5.18 10.65
N VAL A 78 -9.56 -5.46 11.95
CA VAL A 78 -8.42 -5.84 12.79
C VAL A 78 -7.86 -7.19 12.32
N ASP A 79 -8.72 -8.15 12.02
CA ASP A 79 -8.32 -9.47 11.55
C ASP A 79 -7.61 -9.36 10.18
N LEU A 80 -8.14 -8.56 9.25
CA LEU A 80 -7.50 -8.25 7.96
C LEU A 80 -6.12 -7.61 8.16
N TYR A 81 -6.02 -6.59 9.02
CA TYR A 81 -4.75 -5.95 9.32
C TYR A 81 -3.71 -6.95 9.84
N ARG A 82 -4.09 -7.81 10.78
CA ARG A 82 -3.19 -8.84 11.34
C ARG A 82 -2.74 -9.83 10.28
N MET A 83 -3.63 -10.26 9.39
CA MET A 83 -3.29 -11.21 8.32
C MET A 83 -2.29 -10.61 7.32
N HIS A 84 -2.43 -9.34 6.96
CA HIS A 84 -1.56 -8.69 5.98
C HIS A 84 -0.27 -8.12 6.60
N SER A 85 -0.31 -7.69 7.87
CA SER A 85 0.85 -7.19 8.60
C SER A 85 1.82 -8.32 9.00
N ALA A 86 1.32 -9.54 9.22
CA ALA A 86 2.13 -10.71 9.60
C ALA A 86 2.90 -11.35 8.42
N ASN A 87 2.73 -10.87 7.19
CA ASN A 87 3.56 -11.33 6.08
C ASN A 87 5.04 -10.87 6.18
N GLY A 88 5.37 -9.98 7.14
CA GLY A 88 6.74 -9.57 7.44
C GLY A 88 7.43 -10.31 8.60
N ASP A 89 6.69 -10.92 9.52
CA ASP A 89 7.26 -11.65 10.66
C ASP A 89 6.44 -12.93 10.90
N HIS A 90 7.09 -14.07 10.68
CA HIS A 90 6.59 -15.44 10.85
C HIS A 90 5.69 -15.62 12.09
N SER A 91 4.37 -15.70 11.90
CA SER A 91 3.45 -16.17 12.94
C SER A 91 2.56 -17.31 12.43
N THR A 92 2.71 -18.45 13.07
CA THR A 92 2.33 -19.82 12.69
C THR A 92 0.84 -20.14 12.80
N LYS A 93 -0.06 -19.15 12.65
CA LYS A 93 -1.52 -19.39 12.77
C LYS A 93 -2.30 -18.69 11.67
N ARG A 94 -2.13 -19.17 10.43
CA ARG A 94 -3.10 -18.87 9.36
C ARG A 94 -4.43 -19.57 9.66
N PRO A 95 -5.57 -18.87 9.78
CA PRO A 95 -6.87 -19.54 9.67
C PRO A 95 -7.04 -20.00 8.22
N LYS A 96 -6.93 -21.31 7.97
CA LYS A 96 -6.97 -21.95 6.63
C LYS A 96 -8.34 -21.86 5.92
N SER A 97 -9.26 -20.98 6.31
CA SER A 97 -10.67 -21.08 5.93
C SER A 97 -11.38 -19.76 5.58
N MET A 98 -10.72 -18.86 4.83
CA MET A 98 -11.42 -17.69 4.26
C MET A 98 -11.62 -17.74 2.74
N GLY A 99 -10.89 -18.60 2.01
CA GLY A 99 -11.06 -18.74 0.54
C GLY A 99 -12.50 -19.12 0.14
N LYS A 100 -13.13 -20.05 0.88
CA LYS A 100 -14.52 -20.48 0.61
C LYS A 100 -15.59 -19.40 0.86
N HIS A 101 -15.30 -18.42 1.71
CA HIS A 101 -16.26 -17.36 2.05
C HIS A 101 -16.19 -16.18 1.07
N ALA A 102 -15.01 -15.91 0.50
CA ALA A 102 -14.82 -14.88 -0.51
C ALA A 102 -15.56 -15.21 -1.83
N GLU A 103 -15.46 -16.45 -2.32
CA GLU A 103 -16.18 -16.91 -3.52
C GLU A 103 -17.71 -16.80 -3.34
N ARG A 104 -18.22 -17.15 -2.15
CA ARG A 104 -19.65 -17.09 -1.84
C ARG A 104 -20.17 -15.65 -1.74
N ALA A 105 -19.34 -14.71 -1.31
CA ALA A 105 -19.69 -13.29 -1.26
C ALA A 105 -19.76 -12.67 -2.66
N ALA A 106 -18.79 -12.99 -3.53
CA ALA A 106 -18.76 -12.51 -4.92
C ALA A 106 -19.93 -13.08 -5.75
N SER A 107 -20.30 -14.36 -5.56
CA SER A 107 -21.47 -14.98 -6.23
C SER A 107 -22.81 -14.35 -5.86
N LYS A 108 -22.90 -13.62 -4.74
CA LYS A 108 -24.14 -12.94 -4.30
C LYS A 108 -24.19 -11.46 -4.69
N ALA A 109 -23.16 -10.94 -5.35
CA ALA A 109 -23.11 -9.54 -5.74
C ALA A 109 -23.90 -9.32 -7.04
N ASN A 110 -25.07 -8.67 -6.94
CA ASN A 110 -25.81 -8.20 -8.11
C ASN A 110 -25.23 -6.86 -8.58
N THR A 111 -24.38 -6.89 -9.60
CA THR A 111 -23.90 -5.68 -10.26
C THR A 111 -24.87 -5.29 -11.37
N ILE A 112 -25.66 -4.24 -11.16
CA ILE A 112 -26.51 -3.68 -12.21
C ILE A 112 -25.64 -2.81 -13.12
N ARG A 113 -25.57 -3.17 -14.41
CA ARG A 113 -24.92 -2.36 -15.44
C ARG A 113 -25.99 -1.53 -16.15
N SER A 114 -25.95 -0.21 -16.01
CA SER A 114 -26.74 0.70 -16.84
C SER A 114 -26.01 0.97 -18.16
N PHE A 115 -26.73 0.92 -19.26
CA PHE A 115 -26.24 1.37 -20.56
C PHE A 115 -26.85 2.74 -20.87
N HIS A 116 -26.01 3.67 -21.33
CA HIS A 116 -26.45 4.96 -21.86
C HIS A 116 -26.80 4.76 -23.34
N HIS A 117 -27.98 5.19 -23.77
CA HIS A 117 -28.38 5.22 -25.16
C HIS A 117 -28.53 6.69 -25.56
N GLU A 118 -27.79 7.09 -26.59
CA GLU A 118 -27.91 8.38 -27.30
C GLU A 118 -28.99 8.28 -28.37
#